data_AF-A0A1F8PKR5-F1
#
_entry.id   AF-A0A1F8PKR5-F1
#
_cell.length_a   1.000
_cell.length_b   1.000
_cell.length_c   1.000
_cell.angle_alpha   90.00
_cell.angle_beta   90.00
_cell.angle_gamma   90.00
#
_symmetry.space_group_name_H-M   'P 1'
#
loop_
_entity.id
_entity.type
_entity.pdbx_description
1 polymer ?
#
loop_
_entity_poly.entity_id
_entity_poly.type
_entity_poly.pdbx_seq_one_letter_code
_entity_poly.pdbx_strand_id
1 'polypeptide(L)'
;MNVKFLSKSRGIKNLFLRFLSVPKRFGLTSKKFDKLLNKYSMLADRLGCVPTFAITAVTLKRHPELARELGRRGIEFAIHGYIHTDYGVLPLEEQVKHFKRAIHTFQECRLPFTGFRAPFLRTNGQTPQALSHLAFPYDSSHSVHWDVVDQAKYARDSWREYERLLAFYQTRKAGEYPVLPRTHDGFVEIPVSIPDDEAMIERLGITDGREISDVWVNILQRAYDRGELFTLQLHPERISLCETALANVIDKAAQYKPTVWVATLKEIAEWWKQRENFTLDIDASGNNVYQIHANCSERATVLLRHGRVNVATAPWFHGYETVMARDFILESPARPVIGVGPDSSPVAVKFLQSEGYAVEKSDQAENYGLFLSDLAEFQEADEKPLAEKLEKSGAPLLRYWRWPDQARSALSVTGDIDSITLIDFALRIWENSKYHGRF
;
A
#
# COMPACT_ATOMS: atom_id res chain seq x y z
N MET A 1 28.39 -2.46 -12.74
CA MET A 1 27.47 -3.37 -12.02
C MET A 1 28.23 -4.63 -11.64
N ASN A 2 28.34 -4.95 -10.34
CA ASN A 2 29.03 -6.18 -9.92
C ASN A 2 28.16 -7.36 -10.37
N VAL A 3 28.67 -8.24 -11.23
CA VAL A 3 27.92 -9.36 -11.87
C VAL A 3 27.19 -10.24 -10.84
N LYS A 4 27.68 -10.24 -9.58
CA LYS A 4 27.05 -10.87 -8.40
C LYS A 4 25.65 -10.33 -8.01
N PHE A 5 25.29 -9.09 -8.35
CA PHE A 5 24.02 -8.48 -7.93
C PHE A 5 22.86 -8.89 -8.85
N LEU A 6 23.08 -8.94 -10.17
CA LEU A 6 22.11 -9.51 -11.12
C LEU A 6 21.94 -11.02 -10.88
N SER A 7 23.02 -11.74 -10.56
CA SER A 7 22.94 -13.20 -10.37
C SER A 7 22.10 -13.61 -9.16
N LYS A 8 22.00 -12.76 -8.11
CA LYS A 8 21.27 -13.08 -6.87
C LYS A 8 19.74 -13.03 -7.03
N SER A 9 19.20 -12.21 -7.93
CA SER A 9 17.74 -12.13 -8.19
C SER A 9 17.30 -12.68 -9.56
N ARG A 10 18.22 -12.97 -10.49
CA ARG A 10 17.85 -13.09 -11.92
C ARG A 10 18.41 -14.27 -12.71
N GLY A 11 19.31 -15.09 -12.18
CA GLY A 11 19.86 -16.25 -12.91
C GLY A 11 20.62 -15.88 -14.20
N ILE A 12 21.69 -16.61 -14.56
CA ILE A 12 22.56 -16.21 -15.68
C ILE A 12 21.89 -16.41 -17.06
N LYS A 13 21.05 -17.44 -17.24
CA LYS A 13 20.36 -17.74 -18.50
C LYS A 13 19.27 -16.71 -18.86
N ASN A 14 18.58 -16.14 -17.87
CA ASN A 14 17.46 -15.23 -18.08
C ASN A 14 17.87 -13.77 -18.30
N LEU A 15 19.10 -13.38 -17.91
CA LEU A 15 19.64 -12.07 -18.25
C LEU A 15 19.71 -11.87 -19.77
N PHE A 16 20.13 -12.90 -20.51
CA PHE A 16 20.23 -12.89 -21.97
C PHE A 16 18.87 -12.83 -22.68
N LEU A 17 17.89 -13.63 -22.24
CA LEU A 17 16.52 -13.60 -22.80
C LEU A 17 15.81 -12.26 -22.53
N ARG A 18 16.10 -11.61 -21.40
CA ARG A 18 15.57 -10.27 -21.08
C ARG A 18 16.24 -9.16 -21.87
N PHE A 19 17.56 -9.25 -22.14
CA PHE A 19 18.22 -8.32 -23.07
C PHE A 19 17.54 -8.33 -24.47
N LEU A 20 17.03 -9.49 -24.91
CA LEU A 20 16.29 -9.62 -26.17
C LEU A 20 14.86 -9.04 -26.11
N SER A 21 14.27 -8.85 -24.92
CA SER A 21 12.93 -8.26 -24.76
C SER A 21 12.96 -6.73 -24.59
N VAL A 22 14.11 -6.12 -24.25
CA VAL A 22 14.26 -4.67 -24.09
C VAL A 22 13.85 -3.88 -25.35
N PRO A 23 14.28 -4.25 -26.58
CA PRO A 23 13.85 -3.56 -27.79
C PRO A 23 12.34 -3.71 -28.09
N LYS A 24 11.70 -4.78 -27.56
CA LYS A 24 10.25 -4.96 -27.64
C LYS A 24 9.50 -4.04 -26.69
N ARG A 25 10.13 -3.51 -25.64
CA ARG A 25 9.51 -2.58 -24.66
C ARG A 25 9.79 -1.13 -24.98
N PHE A 26 11.05 -0.79 -25.27
CA PHE A 26 11.49 0.58 -25.49
C PHE A 26 11.85 0.85 -26.94
N GLY A 27 11.57 2.08 -27.39
CA GLY A 27 12.02 2.59 -28.67
C GLY A 27 13.32 3.40 -28.53
N LEU A 28 13.92 3.77 -29.67
CA LEU A 28 15.01 4.76 -29.70
C LEU A 28 14.55 6.17 -29.32
N THR A 29 13.24 6.45 -29.46
CA THR A 29 12.60 7.71 -29.06
C THR A 29 11.50 7.43 -28.03
N SER A 30 11.04 8.47 -27.33
CA SER A 30 9.98 8.37 -26.31
C SER A 30 8.64 7.90 -26.88
N LYS A 31 8.35 8.20 -28.15
CA LYS A 31 7.05 7.97 -28.83
C LYS A 31 6.36 6.64 -28.51
N LYS A 32 7.12 5.54 -28.39
CA LYS A 32 6.54 4.22 -28.07
C LYS A 32 6.04 4.18 -26.63
N PHE A 33 6.85 4.65 -25.69
CA PHE A 33 6.48 4.72 -24.28
C PHE A 33 5.39 5.77 -24.06
N ASP A 34 5.42 6.90 -24.78
CA ASP A 34 4.35 7.92 -24.76
C ASP A 34 2.99 7.29 -25.13
N LYS A 35 2.95 6.40 -26.14
CA LYS A 35 1.73 5.67 -26.49
C LYS A 35 1.28 4.71 -25.39
N LEU A 36 2.20 4.00 -24.75
CA LEU A 36 1.89 3.06 -23.67
C LEU A 36 1.39 3.79 -22.42
N LEU A 37 2.05 4.88 -22.01
CA LEU A 37 1.59 5.72 -20.91
C LEU A 37 0.23 6.37 -21.19
N ASN A 38 0.02 6.88 -22.40
CA ASN A 38 -1.29 7.41 -22.77
C ASN A 38 -2.37 6.33 -22.77
N LYS A 39 -2.06 5.12 -23.25
CA LYS A 39 -2.97 3.96 -23.19
C LYS A 39 -3.33 3.62 -21.75
N TYR A 40 -2.36 3.59 -20.83
CA TYR A 40 -2.60 3.37 -19.41
C TYR A 40 -3.48 4.49 -18.83
N SER A 41 -3.07 5.75 -18.96
CA SER A 41 -3.79 6.89 -18.40
C SER A 41 -5.22 7.00 -18.95
N MET A 42 -5.44 6.78 -20.25
CA MET A 42 -6.80 6.79 -20.84
C MET A 42 -7.64 5.59 -20.40
N LEU A 43 -7.03 4.43 -20.14
CA LEU A 43 -7.75 3.29 -19.58
C LEU A 43 -8.19 3.58 -18.14
N ALA A 44 -7.28 4.08 -17.31
CA ALA A 44 -7.59 4.43 -15.92
C ALA A 44 -8.70 5.51 -15.84
N ASP A 45 -8.62 6.55 -16.66
CA ASP A 45 -9.64 7.60 -16.75
C ASP A 45 -11.02 7.03 -17.13
N ARG A 46 -11.09 6.16 -18.15
CA ARG A 46 -12.35 5.47 -18.52
C ARG A 46 -12.91 4.58 -17.41
N LEU A 47 -12.04 4.02 -16.58
CA LEU A 47 -12.41 3.18 -15.44
C LEU A 47 -12.71 4.01 -14.18
N GLY A 48 -12.60 5.34 -14.24
CA GLY A 48 -12.89 6.24 -13.13
C GLY A 48 -11.83 6.20 -12.02
N CYS A 49 -10.57 5.86 -12.33
CA CYS A 49 -9.48 5.86 -11.37
C CYS A 49 -8.27 6.69 -11.83
N VAL A 50 -7.51 7.20 -10.86
CA VAL A 50 -6.29 7.97 -11.10
C VAL A 50 -5.09 7.14 -10.62
N PRO A 51 -4.16 6.77 -11.50
CA PRO A 51 -2.98 6.02 -11.09
C PRO A 51 -1.92 6.93 -10.47
N THR A 52 -1.11 6.34 -9.58
CA THR A 52 0.12 6.96 -9.08
C THR A 52 1.34 6.42 -9.84
N PHE A 53 2.10 7.30 -10.49
CA PHE A 53 3.34 6.93 -11.17
C PHE A 53 4.59 7.31 -10.37
N ALA A 54 5.38 6.33 -9.98
CA ALA A 54 6.69 6.56 -9.38
C ALA A 54 7.73 6.69 -10.50
N ILE A 55 8.40 7.84 -10.64
CA ILE A 55 9.39 8.08 -11.70
C ILE A 55 10.77 8.40 -11.14
N THR A 56 11.82 7.82 -11.72
CA THR A 56 13.20 8.16 -11.32
C THR A 56 13.53 9.59 -11.74
N ALA A 57 14.25 10.33 -10.89
CA ALA A 57 14.52 11.73 -11.15
C ALA A 57 15.34 11.96 -12.44
N VAL A 58 16.30 11.08 -12.75
CA VAL A 58 17.08 11.17 -14.00
C VAL A 58 16.23 10.97 -15.25
N THR A 59 15.24 10.07 -15.20
CA THR A 59 14.32 9.85 -16.33
C THR A 59 13.35 11.00 -16.48
N LEU A 60 12.84 11.55 -15.36
CA LEU A 60 12.07 12.79 -15.37
C LEU A 60 12.85 13.95 -16.00
N LYS A 61 14.11 14.14 -15.62
CA LYS A 61 14.97 15.23 -16.13
C LYS A 61 15.16 15.19 -17.64
N ARG A 62 15.17 13.99 -18.24
CA ARG A 62 15.31 13.82 -19.69
C ARG A 62 14.01 14.04 -20.45
N HIS A 63 12.88 13.71 -19.83
CA HIS A 63 11.56 13.77 -20.46
C HIS A 63 10.54 14.59 -19.63
N PRO A 64 10.85 15.84 -19.25
CA PRO A 64 10.04 16.57 -18.28
C PRO A 64 8.66 16.93 -18.82
N GLU A 65 8.53 17.25 -20.11
CA GLU A 65 7.24 17.62 -20.71
C GLU A 65 6.24 16.47 -20.71
N LEU A 66 6.72 15.24 -20.91
CA LEU A 66 5.88 14.06 -20.89
C LEU A 66 5.21 13.89 -19.52
N ALA A 67 6.00 13.97 -18.45
CA ALA A 67 5.48 13.82 -17.10
C ALA A 67 4.59 15.02 -16.71
N ARG A 68 4.96 16.25 -17.11
CA ARG A 68 4.14 17.44 -16.88
C ARG A 68 2.78 17.38 -17.57
N GLU A 69 2.70 16.82 -18.79
CA GLU A 69 1.43 16.63 -19.49
C GLU A 69 0.49 15.72 -18.70
N LEU A 70 1.01 14.60 -18.21
CA LEU A 70 0.24 13.68 -17.37
C LEU A 70 -0.15 14.34 -16.04
N GLY A 71 0.75 15.09 -15.41
CA GLY A 71 0.46 15.82 -14.18
C GLY A 71 -0.65 16.86 -14.38
N ARG A 72 -0.67 17.56 -15.53
CA ARG A 72 -1.76 18.50 -15.90
C ARG A 72 -3.11 17.81 -16.11
N ARG A 73 -3.11 16.50 -16.40
CA ARG A 73 -4.31 15.65 -16.48
C ARG A 73 -4.72 15.05 -15.13
N GLY A 74 -4.06 15.45 -14.04
CA GLY A 74 -4.39 14.98 -12.68
C GLY A 74 -3.69 13.70 -12.25
N ILE A 75 -2.77 13.15 -13.04
CA ILE A 75 -1.99 11.96 -12.65
C ILE A 75 -1.05 12.30 -11.47
N GLU A 76 -1.05 11.44 -10.46
CA GLU A 76 -0.17 11.58 -9.31
C GLU A 76 1.25 11.08 -9.64
N PHE A 77 2.27 11.80 -9.16
CA PHE A 77 3.68 11.39 -9.28
C PHE A 77 4.36 11.22 -7.93
N ALA A 78 5.16 10.16 -7.82
CA ALA A 78 6.04 9.88 -6.69
C ALA A 78 7.51 9.84 -7.14
N ILE A 79 8.43 10.11 -6.21
CA ILE A 79 9.86 9.94 -6.45
C ILE A 79 10.19 8.43 -6.45
N HIS A 80 10.78 7.93 -7.52
CA HIS A 80 11.32 6.57 -7.60
C HIS A 80 12.85 6.53 -7.43
N GLY A 81 13.34 7.33 -6.49
CA GLY A 81 14.76 7.60 -6.30
C GLY A 81 15.38 8.55 -7.33
N TYR A 82 16.62 8.97 -7.08
CA TYR A 82 17.35 9.82 -8.04
C TYR A 82 17.70 9.03 -9.31
N ILE A 83 18.29 7.86 -9.12
CA ILE A 83 18.53 6.82 -10.14
C ILE A 83 17.86 5.52 -9.66
N HIS A 84 17.62 4.59 -10.59
CA HIS A 84 17.08 3.29 -10.23
C HIS A 84 18.15 2.40 -9.57
N THR A 85 18.29 2.50 -8.24
CA THR A 85 19.27 1.76 -7.43
C THR A 85 18.65 1.11 -6.19
N ASP A 86 19.35 0.16 -5.57
CA ASP A 86 18.88 -0.58 -4.39
C ASP A 86 19.16 0.20 -3.11
N TYR A 87 18.12 0.87 -2.58
CA TYR A 87 18.23 1.62 -1.33
C TYR A 87 18.46 0.71 -0.10
N GLY A 88 18.16 -0.59 -0.22
CA GLY A 88 18.40 -1.57 0.84
C GLY A 88 19.88 -1.78 1.17
N VAL A 89 20.80 -1.41 0.27
CA VAL A 89 22.25 -1.51 0.51
C VAL A 89 22.94 -0.17 0.69
N LEU A 90 22.22 0.95 0.57
CA LEU A 90 22.79 2.28 0.71
C LEU A 90 22.84 2.71 2.18
N PRO A 91 23.98 3.25 2.67
CA PRO A 91 24.04 3.91 3.97
C PRO A 91 23.12 5.13 4.03
N LEU A 92 22.65 5.47 5.23
CA LEU A 92 21.77 6.63 5.49
C LEU A 92 22.22 7.91 4.77
N GLU A 93 23.50 8.28 4.88
CA GLU A 93 24.01 9.54 4.30
C GLU A 93 23.85 9.58 2.77
N GLU A 94 24.10 8.45 2.10
CA GLU A 94 23.93 8.33 0.65
C GLU A 94 22.46 8.31 0.25
N GLN A 95 21.58 7.70 1.05
CA GLN A 95 20.13 7.79 0.84
C GLN A 95 19.66 9.25 0.90
N VAL A 96 20.09 10.01 1.92
CA VAL A 96 19.75 11.44 2.08
C VAL A 96 20.28 12.26 0.90
N LYS A 97 21.53 12.04 0.46
CA LYS A 97 22.08 12.70 -0.74
C LYS A 97 21.26 12.39 -1.99
N HIS A 98 20.89 11.12 -2.18
CA HIS A 98 20.05 10.69 -3.29
C HIS A 98 18.68 11.38 -3.26
N PHE A 99 18.00 11.38 -2.13
CA PHE A 99 16.69 12.01 -1.98
C PHE A 99 16.74 13.52 -2.23
N LYS A 100 17.71 14.24 -1.63
CA LYS A 100 17.87 15.68 -1.88
C LYS A 100 18.04 16.01 -3.37
N ARG A 101 18.82 15.20 -4.09
CA ARG A 101 19.01 15.38 -5.54
C ARG A 101 17.76 15.05 -6.34
N ALA A 102 17.00 14.02 -5.94
CA ALA A 102 15.73 13.69 -6.57
C ALA A 102 14.72 14.84 -6.38
N ILE A 103 14.54 15.32 -5.15
CA ILE A 103 13.67 16.45 -4.81
C ILE A 103 14.04 17.68 -5.64
N HIS A 104 15.33 18.04 -5.67
CA HIS A 104 15.81 19.17 -6.46
C HIS A 104 15.49 19.02 -7.96
N THR A 105 15.65 17.81 -8.50
CA THR A 105 15.34 17.54 -9.92
C THR A 105 13.84 17.67 -10.22
N PHE A 106 12.97 17.19 -9.33
CA PHE A 106 11.52 17.38 -9.47
C PHE A 106 11.14 18.87 -9.44
N GLN A 107 11.77 19.65 -8.56
CA GLN A 107 11.60 21.10 -8.50
C GLN A 107 12.06 21.79 -9.80
N GLU A 108 13.26 21.45 -10.31
CA GLU A 108 13.76 21.95 -11.61
C GLU A 108 12.79 21.62 -12.75
N CYS A 109 12.22 20.42 -12.75
CA CYS A 109 11.26 19.96 -13.76
C CYS A 109 9.85 20.52 -13.54
N ARG A 110 9.61 21.28 -12.46
CA ARG A 110 8.29 21.83 -12.09
C ARG A 110 7.19 20.77 -12.06
N LEU A 111 7.53 19.58 -11.58
CA LEU A 111 6.57 18.49 -11.37
C LEU A 111 6.43 18.27 -9.85
N PRO A 112 5.23 18.45 -9.27
CA PRO A 112 5.01 18.12 -7.87
C PRO A 112 5.18 16.60 -7.68
N PHE A 113 5.67 16.21 -6.50
CA PHE A 113 5.66 14.82 -6.06
C PHE A 113 4.94 14.70 -4.72
N THR A 114 4.42 13.53 -4.43
CA THR A 114 3.53 13.29 -3.28
C THR A 114 4.06 12.23 -2.33
N GLY A 115 5.04 11.43 -2.74
CA GLY A 115 5.68 10.44 -1.89
C GLY A 115 6.86 9.75 -2.57
N PHE A 116 7.22 8.59 -2.05
CA PHE A 116 8.38 7.80 -2.47
C PHE A 116 8.02 6.33 -2.70
N ARG A 117 8.66 5.70 -3.69
CA ARG A 117 8.69 4.24 -3.91
C ARG A 117 10.13 3.88 -4.23
N ALA A 118 10.74 2.97 -3.48
CA ALA A 118 12.09 2.54 -3.70
C ALA A 118 12.18 1.70 -4.99
N PRO A 119 13.20 1.93 -5.83
CA PRO A 119 13.53 0.99 -6.89
C PRO A 119 13.72 -0.41 -6.34
N PHE A 120 13.20 -1.40 -7.06
CA PHE A 120 13.17 -2.81 -6.63
C PHE A 120 12.36 -3.09 -5.36
N LEU A 121 11.54 -2.14 -4.86
CA LEU A 121 10.81 -2.28 -3.59
C LEU A 121 11.73 -2.59 -2.39
N ARG A 122 12.97 -2.11 -2.44
CA ARG A 122 13.99 -2.43 -1.43
C ARG A 122 14.45 -1.19 -0.70
N THR A 123 14.24 -1.21 0.61
CA THR A 123 14.71 -0.24 1.60
C THR A 123 15.50 -0.96 2.69
N ASN A 124 16.04 -0.22 3.66
CA ASN A 124 16.62 -0.80 4.86
C ASN A 124 16.13 -0.05 6.11
N GLY A 125 16.55 -0.51 7.30
CA GLY A 125 16.13 0.08 8.58
C GLY A 125 16.51 1.55 8.77
N GLN A 126 17.39 2.12 7.92
CA GLN A 126 17.75 3.54 7.96
C GLN A 126 16.88 4.40 7.03
N THR A 127 16.17 3.79 6.07
CA THR A 127 15.34 4.52 5.11
C THR A 127 14.23 5.35 5.77
N PRO A 128 13.48 4.85 6.77
CA PRO A 128 12.47 5.66 7.49
C PRO A 128 13.04 6.96 8.06
N GLN A 129 14.26 6.93 8.61
CA GLN A 129 14.93 8.12 9.15
C GLN A 129 15.22 9.16 8.05
N ALA A 130 15.69 8.72 6.88
CA ALA A 130 15.96 9.62 5.76
C ALA A 130 14.67 10.25 5.21
N LEU A 131 13.59 9.48 5.12
CA LEU A 131 12.30 9.94 4.62
C LEU A 131 11.65 10.96 5.55
N SER A 132 11.64 10.66 6.86
CA SER A 132 11.16 11.57 7.90
C SER A 132 11.93 12.90 7.91
N HIS A 133 13.27 12.83 7.88
CA HIS A 133 14.13 14.01 7.85
C HIS A 133 13.87 14.94 6.64
N LEU A 134 13.42 14.38 5.52
CA LEU A 134 13.14 15.11 4.29
C LEU A 134 11.63 15.34 4.07
N ALA A 135 10.80 15.07 5.08
CA ALA A 135 9.36 15.30 5.08
C ALA A 135 8.62 14.64 3.89
N PHE A 136 9.00 13.43 3.49
CA PHE A 136 8.23 12.66 2.52
C PHE A 136 6.84 12.35 3.10
N PRO A 137 5.73 12.58 2.39
CA PRO A 137 4.41 12.31 2.95
C PRO A 137 4.11 10.82 3.14
N TYR A 138 4.61 9.98 2.23
CA TYR A 138 4.50 8.53 2.31
C TYR A 138 5.69 7.81 1.65
N ASP A 139 5.90 6.56 2.08
CA ASP A 139 6.67 5.54 1.39
C ASP A 139 5.73 4.45 0.90
N SER A 140 5.98 3.91 -0.28
CA SER A 140 5.33 2.68 -0.71
C SER A 140 6.40 1.76 -1.29
N SER A 141 7.23 1.18 -0.43
CA SER A 141 8.29 0.25 -0.85
C SER A 141 8.12 -1.13 -0.24
N HIS A 142 7.44 -1.22 0.89
CA HIS A 142 7.24 -2.49 1.59
C HIS A 142 6.35 -3.44 0.80
N SER A 143 6.85 -4.63 0.46
CA SER A 143 6.13 -5.59 -0.38
C SER A 143 5.48 -6.73 0.43
N VAL A 144 4.23 -7.05 0.09
CA VAL A 144 3.45 -8.11 0.71
C VAL A 144 2.95 -9.08 -0.36
N HIS A 145 3.30 -10.36 -0.18
CA HIS A 145 2.95 -11.46 -1.06
C HIS A 145 1.61 -12.10 -0.68
N TRP A 146 0.69 -12.10 -1.64
CA TRP A 146 -0.59 -12.80 -1.60
C TRP A 146 -0.44 -14.20 -2.21
N ASP A 147 -0.76 -15.22 -1.44
CA ASP A 147 -0.67 -16.62 -1.87
C ASP A 147 -1.87 -17.02 -2.75
N VAL A 148 -1.93 -16.45 -3.96
CA VAL A 148 -3.05 -16.59 -4.92
C VAL A 148 -2.66 -17.35 -6.19
N VAL A 149 -1.38 -17.71 -6.33
CA VAL A 149 -0.83 -18.41 -7.49
C VAL A 149 -0.61 -19.87 -7.13
N ASP A 150 -1.22 -20.77 -7.90
CA ASP A 150 -1.04 -22.21 -7.73
C ASP A 150 0.30 -22.67 -8.31
N GLN A 151 1.24 -23.03 -7.43
CA GLN A 151 2.56 -23.53 -7.79
C GLN A 151 2.51 -24.68 -8.82
N ALA A 152 1.50 -25.57 -8.73
CA ALA A 152 1.41 -26.75 -9.58
C ALA A 152 1.20 -26.41 -11.06
N LYS A 153 0.78 -25.18 -11.39
CA LYS A 153 0.54 -24.73 -12.76
C LYS A 153 1.81 -24.32 -13.50
N TYR A 154 2.95 -24.15 -12.82
CA TYR A 154 4.16 -23.58 -13.41
C TYR A 154 5.33 -24.54 -13.39
N ALA A 155 6.18 -24.43 -14.42
CA ALA A 155 7.43 -25.17 -14.47
C ALA A 155 8.30 -24.84 -13.26
N ARG A 156 9.00 -25.85 -12.73
CA ARG A 156 9.85 -25.74 -11.52
C ARG A 156 10.89 -24.61 -11.62
N ASP A 157 11.46 -24.40 -12.81
CA ASP A 157 12.44 -23.33 -13.02
C ASP A 157 11.79 -21.94 -12.95
N SER A 158 10.62 -21.73 -13.56
CA SER A 158 9.85 -20.49 -13.47
C SER A 158 9.46 -20.18 -12.03
N TRP A 159 8.99 -21.21 -11.31
CA TRP A 159 8.64 -21.07 -9.89
C TRP A 159 9.84 -20.68 -9.03
N ARG A 160 11.02 -21.29 -9.28
CA ARG A 160 12.26 -20.94 -8.57
C ARG A 160 12.68 -19.49 -8.81
N GLU A 161 12.46 -18.95 -10.00
CA GLU A 161 12.71 -17.52 -10.28
C GLU A 161 11.69 -16.62 -9.58
N TYR A 162 10.45 -17.06 -9.42
CA TYR A 162 9.43 -16.37 -8.63
C TYR A 162 9.82 -16.33 -7.15
N GLU A 163 10.23 -17.45 -6.55
CA GLU A 163 10.73 -17.52 -5.17
C GLU A 163 11.95 -16.61 -4.94
N ARG A 164 12.87 -16.56 -5.92
CA ARG A 164 14.03 -15.63 -5.87
C ARG A 164 13.60 -14.16 -5.90
N LEU A 165 12.55 -13.83 -6.66
CA LEU A 165 12.00 -12.48 -6.67
C LEU A 165 11.41 -12.13 -5.30
N LEU A 166 10.59 -13.01 -4.71
CA LEU A 166 10.01 -12.83 -3.38
C LEU A 166 11.10 -12.62 -2.32
N ALA A 167 12.14 -13.46 -2.33
CA ALA A 167 13.28 -13.33 -1.42
C ALA A 167 14.07 -12.04 -1.65
N PHE A 168 14.22 -11.60 -2.90
CA PHE A 168 14.90 -10.36 -3.24
C PHE A 168 14.12 -9.12 -2.79
N TYR A 169 12.80 -9.11 -2.92
CA TYR A 169 11.92 -8.05 -2.43
C TYR A 169 11.69 -8.10 -0.91
N GLN A 170 12.18 -9.16 -0.24
CA GLN A 170 11.96 -9.39 1.19
C GLN A 170 10.47 -9.36 1.55
N THR A 171 9.64 -9.96 0.69
CA THR A 171 8.18 -9.92 0.82
C THR A 171 7.73 -10.55 2.12
N ARG A 172 6.78 -9.91 2.80
CA ARG A 172 6.02 -10.54 3.88
C ARG A 172 4.85 -11.31 3.31
N LYS A 173 4.31 -12.30 4.04
CA LYS A 173 3.13 -13.02 3.58
C LYS A 173 1.88 -12.29 4.06
N ALA A 174 0.93 -12.05 3.15
CA ALA A 174 -0.36 -11.46 3.50
C ALA A 174 -1.11 -12.29 4.55
N GLY A 175 -0.91 -13.61 4.61
CA GLY A 175 -1.53 -14.47 5.63
C GLY A 175 -1.02 -14.21 7.05
N GLU A 176 0.18 -13.66 7.21
CA GLU A 176 0.86 -13.44 8.49
C GLU A 176 0.88 -11.94 8.88
N TYR A 177 0.51 -11.05 7.96
CA TYR A 177 0.67 -9.61 8.08
C TYR A 177 -0.58 -8.85 7.60
N PRO A 178 -1.12 -7.87 8.36
CA PRO A 178 -2.21 -7.01 7.88
C PRO A 178 -1.73 -6.14 6.72
N VAL A 179 -2.39 -6.20 5.56
CA VAL A 179 -2.02 -5.39 4.39
C VAL A 179 -2.67 -4.02 4.48
N LEU A 180 -2.17 -3.21 5.42
CA LEU A 180 -2.69 -1.89 5.74
C LEU A 180 -1.56 -0.85 5.76
N PRO A 181 -1.85 0.43 5.45
CA PRO A 181 -0.90 1.49 5.69
C PRO A 181 -0.55 1.65 7.17
N ARG A 182 0.65 2.15 7.43
CA ARG A 182 1.20 2.32 8.78
C ARG A 182 1.83 3.68 8.98
N THR A 183 1.55 4.28 10.12
CA THR A 183 2.11 5.57 10.49
C THR A 183 3.48 5.41 11.13
N HIS A 184 4.47 6.00 10.49
CA HIS A 184 5.80 6.27 11.04
C HIS A 184 5.93 7.76 11.38
N ASP A 185 7.02 8.13 12.03
CA ASP A 185 7.27 9.52 12.41
C ASP A 185 7.35 10.42 11.17
N GLY A 186 6.26 11.17 10.91
CA GLY A 186 6.13 12.15 9.84
C GLY A 186 5.62 11.62 8.48
N PHE A 187 5.47 10.30 8.30
CA PHE A 187 5.05 9.71 7.03
C PHE A 187 4.24 8.42 7.17
N VAL A 188 3.52 8.05 6.11
CA VAL A 188 2.75 6.79 6.05
C VAL A 188 3.49 5.78 5.17
N GLU A 189 3.72 4.58 5.64
CA GLU A 189 4.17 3.45 4.82
C GLU A 189 2.93 2.74 4.24
N ILE A 190 2.86 2.61 2.92
CA ILE A 190 1.73 1.99 2.20
C ILE A 190 2.24 0.69 1.53
N PRO A 191 1.73 -0.50 1.91
CA PRO A 191 2.24 -1.76 1.38
C PRO A 191 1.91 -1.95 -0.11
N VAL A 192 2.80 -2.66 -0.82
CA VAL A 192 2.67 -3.03 -2.23
C VAL A 192 2.30 -4.50 -2.34
N SER A 193 1.32 -4.83 -3.18
CA SER A 193 0.86 -6.21 -3.35
C SER A 193 1.63 -6.95 -4.44
N ILE A 194 2.14 -8.14 -4.10
CA ILE A 194 2.80 -9.09 -5.01
C ILE A 194 1.94 -10.37 -5.04
N PRO A 195 1.74 -11.03 -6.20
CA PRO A 195 2.41 -10.81 -7.48
C PRO A 195 1.93 -9.58 -8.27
N ASP A 196 2.90 -8.78 -8.72
CA ASP A 196 2.74 -7.71 -9.70
C ASP A 196 2.95 -8.23 -11.14
N ASP A 197 2.96 -7.31 -12.11
CA ASP A 197 3.21 -7.63 -13.51
C ASP A 197 4.63 -8.19 -13.76
N GLU A 198 5.67 -7.71 -13.07
CA GLU A 198 7.04 -8.26 -13.18
C GLU A 198 7.10 -9.71 -12.69
N ALA A 199 6.47 -10.01 -11.54
CA ALA A 199 6.38 -11.37 -11.01
C ALA A 199 5.70 -12.32 -12.01
N MET A 200 4.51 -11.95 -12.49
CA MET A 200 3.72 -12.82 -13.37
C MET A 200 4.35 -12.97 -14.75
N ILE A 201 4.71 -11.87 -15.40
CA ILE A 201 5.16 -11.89 -16.80
C ILE A 201 6.60 -12.38 -16.89
N GLU A 202 7.50 -11.92 -16.02
CA GLU A 202 8.93 -12.20 -16.18
C GLU A 202 9.43 -13.40 -15.40
N ARG A 203 8.73 -13.83 -14.34
CA ARG A 203 9.12 -15.00 -13.55
C ARG A 203 8.28 -16.21 -13.91
N LEU A 204 6.97 -16.05 -13.87
CA LEU A 204 6.04 -17.14 -14.16
C LEU A 204 5.79 -17.33 -15.67
N GLY A 205 6.08 -16.31 -16.49
CA GLY A 205 5.92 -16.37 -17.95
C GLY A 205 4.48 -16.16 -18.41
N ILE A 206 3.62 -15.61 -17.55
CA ILE A 206 2.20 -15.39 -17.84
C ILE A 206 2.07 -14.27 -18.85
N THR A 207 1.42 -14.55 -19.98
CA THR A 207 1.16 -13.56 -21.04
C THR A 207 -0.30 -13.45 -21.44
N ASP A 208 -1.16 -14.36 -20.98
CA ASP A 208 -2.61 -14.25 -21.14
C ASP A 208 -3.17 -13.27 -20.11
N GLY A 209 -3.74 -12.16 -20.58
CA GLY A 209 -4.35 -11.15 -19.72
C GLY A 209 -5.51 -11.67 -18.85
N ARG A 210 -6.13 -12.80 -19.22
CA ARG A 210 -7.16 -13.47 -18.39
C ARG A 210 -6.56 -14.14 -17.16
N GLU A 211 -5.41 -14.79 -17.31
CA GLU A 211 -4.72 -15.40 -16.18
C GLU A 211 -4.18 -14.34 -15.21
N ILE A 212 -3.66 -13.22 -15.74
CA ILE A 212 -3.29 -12.03 -14.94
C ILE A 212 -4.52 -11.49 -14.20
N SER A 213 -5.67 -11.43 -14.88
CA SER A 213 -6.94 -10.99 -14.28
C SER A 213 -7.37 -11.89 -13.13
N ASP A 214 -7.30 -13.21 -13.29
CA ASP A 214 -7.70 -14.16 -12.25
C ASP A 214 -6.86 -13.98 -10.98
N VAL A 215 -5.55 -13.79 -11.14
CA VAL A 215 -4.62 -13.53 -10.03
C VAL A 215 -5.00 -12.23 -9.32
N TRP A 216 -5.10 -11.10 -10.03
CA TRP A 216 -5.38 -9.81 -9.40
C TRP A 216 -6.79 -9.69 -8.82
N VAL A 217 -7.80 -10.29 -9.45
CA VAL A 217 -9.16 -10.35 -8.89
C VAL A 217 -9.19 -11.19 -7.61
N ASN A 218 -8.41 -12.26 -7.51
CA ASN A 218 -8.28 -13.05 -6.28
C ASN A 218 -7.59 -12.24 -5.16
N ILE A 219 -6.56 -11.44 -5.48
CA ILE A 219 -5.97 -10.51 -4.51
C ILE A 219 -7.01 -9.50 -4.02
N LEU A 220 -7.74 -8.86 -4.95
CA LEU A 220 -8.81 -7.93 -4.61
C LEU A 220 -9.86 -8.56 -3.70
N GLN A 221 -10.33 -9.78 -4.01
CA GLN A 221 -11.31 -10.49 -3.20
C GLN A 221 -10.78 -10.74 -1.78
N ARG A 222 -9.53 -11.22 -1.63
CA ARG A 222 -8.94 -11.46 -0.30
C ARG A 222 -8.71 -10.19 0.50
N ALA A 223 -8.26 -9.11 -0.15
CA ALA A 223 -8.14 -7.81 0.47
C ALA A 223 -9.51 -7.27 0.90
N TYR A 224 -10.52 -7.40 0.04
CA TYR A 224 -11.90 -7.02 0.33
C TYR A 224 -12.47 -7.77 1.53
N ASP A 225 -12.28 -9.10 1.57
CA ASP A 225 -12.81 -9.94 2.65
C ASP A 225 -12.26 -9.56 4.03
N ARG A 226 -11.00 -9.10 4.05
CA ARG A 226 -10.30 -8.67 5.27
C ARG A 226 -10.43 -7.18 5.56
N GLY A 227 -11.02 -6.41 4.65
CA GLY A 227 -11.08 -4.95 4.74
C GLY A 227 -9.70 -4.30 4.66
N GLU A 228 -8.82 -4.83 3.83
CA GLU A 228 -7.42 -4.43 3.66
C GLU A 228 -7.17 -3.73 2.32
N LEU A 229 -5.93 -3.30 2.08
CA LEU A 229 -5.52 -2.58 0.88
C LEU A 229 -5.01 -3.54 -0.20
N PHE A 230 -5.46 -3.32 -1.43
CA PHE A 230 -4.77 -3.83 -2.62
C PHE A 230 -4.05 -2.69 -3.35
N THR A 231 -2.73 -2.61 -3.19
CA THR A 231 -1.89 -1.69 -4.00
C THR A 231 -1.35 -2.45 -5.21
N LEU A 232 -1.99 -2.27 -6.35
CA LEU A 232 -1.61 -2.88 -7.61
C LEU A 232 -0.43 -2.12 -8.24
N GLN A 233 0.66 -2.83 -8.49
CA GLN A 233 1.81 -2.32 -9.25
C GLN A 233 1.78 -2.86 -10.68
N LEU A 234 1.88 -1.94 -11.64
CA LEU A 234 1.91 -2.25 -13.07
C LEU A 234 2.91 -1.32 -13.79
N HIS A 235 3.92 -1.89 -14.41
CA HIS A 235 4.86 -1.13 -15.22
C HIS A 235 4.21 -0.68 -16.54
N PRO A 236 4.23 0.62 -16.89
CA PRO A 236 3.53 1.13 -18.06
C PRO A 236 3.91 0.47 -19.39
N GLU A 237 5.14 0.00 -19.55
CA GLU A 237 5.57 -0.70 -20.76
C GLU A 237 4.86 -2.03 -20.99
N ARG A 238 4.18 -2.58 -19.98
CA ARG A 238 3.43 -3.85 -20.03
C ARG A 238 1.92 -3.66 -20.08
N ILE A 239 1.41 -2.42 -20.11
CA ILE A 239 -0.04 -2.15 -20.12
C ILE A 239 -0.81 -2.93 -21.20
N SER A 240 -0.19 -3.22 -22.35
CA SER A 240 -0.86 -3.97 -23.43
C SER A 240 -1.10 -5.44 -23.10
N LEU A 241 -0.37 -6.03 -22.15
CA LEU A 241 -0.64 -7.38 -21.64
C LEU A 241 -1.62 -7.35 -20.47
N CYS A 242 -1.68 -6.22 -19.75
CA CYS A 242 -2.42 -6.09 -18.50
C CYS A 242 -3.74 -5.31 -18.62
N GLU A 243 -4.09 -4.75 -19.78
CA GLU A 243 -5.27 -3.88 -19.91
C GLU A 243 -6.58 -4.58 -19.54
N THR A 244 -6.75 -5.83 -19.97
CA THR A 244 -7.91 -6.66 -19.61
C THR A 244 -7.95 -6.90 -18.10
N ALA A 245 -6.82 -7.24 -17.50
CA ALA A 245 -6.73 -7.51 -16.06
C ALA A 245 -7.00 -6.25 -15.23
N LEU A 246 -6.46 -5.10 -15.63
CA LEU A 246 -6.70 -3.82 -14.97
C LEU A 246 -8.18 -3.43 -15.04
N ALA A 247 -8.81 -3.54 -16.21
CA ALA A 247 -10.24 -3.29 -16.37
C ALA A 247 -11.07 -4.19 -15.46
N ASN A 248 -10.82 -5.50 -15.49
CA ASN A 248 -11.56 -6.46 -14.69
C ASN A 248 -11.43 -6.23 -13.17
N VAL A 249 -10.24 -5.84 -12.69
CA VAL A 249 -10.02 -5.52 -11.27
C VAL A 249 -10.83 -4.30 -10.85
N ILE A 250 -10.84 -3.23 -11.65
CA ILE A 250 -11.63 -2.02 -11.33
C ILE A 250 -13.12 -2.29 -11.44
N ASP A 251 -13.57 -2.98 -12.49
CA ASP A 251 -14.98 -3.35 -12.66
C ASP A 251 -15.45 -4.23 -11.50
N LYS A 252 -14.62 -5.18 -11.06
CA LYS A 252 -14.92 -6.02 -9.90
C LYS A 252 -14.96 -5.20 -8.60
N ALA A 253 -14.04 -4.24 -8.42
CA ALA A 253 -14.03 -3.35 -7.28
C ALA A 253 -15.33 -2.53 -7.17
N ALA A 254 -15.84 -2.04 -8.31
CA ALA A 254 -17.09 -1.28 -8.39
C ALA A 254 -18.36 -2.11 -8.07
N GLN A 255 -18.31 -3.43 -8.27
CA GLN A 255 -19.42 -4.35 -8.00
C GLN A 255 -19.60 -4.68 -6.51
N TYR A 256 -18.57 -4.51 -5.68
CA TYR A 256 -18.67 -4.85 -4.26
C TYR A 256 -19.59 -3.90 -3.49
N LYS A 257 -20.29 -4.46 -2.50
CA LYS A 257 -21.09 -3.75 -1.49
C LYS A 257 -20.80 -4.34 -0.09
N PRO A 258 -20.36 -3.54 0.89
CA PRO A 258 -19.95 -2.12 0.80
C PRO A 258 -18.85 -1.86 -0.24
N THR A 259 -18.66 -0.63 -0.69
CA THR A 259 -17.78 -0.32 -1.82
C THR A 259 -16.30 -0.57 -1.51
N VAL A 260 -15.49 -0.68 -2.56
CA VAL A 260 -14.02 -0.53 -2.49
C VAL A 260 -13.69 0.93 -2.77
N TRP A 261 -12.92 1.56 -1.88
CA TRP A 261 -12.41 2.90 -2.12
C TRP A 261 -11.21 2.83 -3.07
N VAL A 262 -11.43 3.25 -4.32
CA VAL A 262 -10.36 3.35 -5.32
C VAL A 262 -9.72 4.73 -5.18
N ALA A 263 -8.44 4.76 -4.85
CA ALA A 263 -7.75 5.98 -4.45
C ALA A 263 -6.28 6.00 -4.89
N THR A 264 -5.73 7.19 -5.05
CA THR A 264 -4.30 7.37 -5.29
C THR A 264 -3.50 7.15 -3.99
N LEU A 265 -2.19 6.90 -4.08
CA LEU A 265 -1.35 6.74 -2.88
C LEU A 265 -1.36 7.99 -1.99
N LYS A 266 -1.34 9.19 -2.59
CA LYS A 266 -1.52 10.45 -1.87
C LYS A 266 -2.80 10.46 -1.04
N GLU A 267 -3.94 10.12 -1.65
CA GLU A 267 -5.23 10.15 -0.96
C GLU A 267 -5.26 9.18 0.23
N ILE A 268 -4.68 7.98 0.05
CA ILE A 268 -4.54 6.99 1.13
C ILE A 268 -3.66 7.54 2.25
N ALA A 269 -2.52 8.15 1.93
CA ALA A 269 -1.62 8.75 2.91
C ALA A 269 -2.28 9.90 3.69
N GLU A 270 -2.98 10.79 2.98
CA GLU A 270 -3.71 11.91 3.58
C GLU A 270 -4.82 11.42 4.51
N TRP A 271 -5.56 10.39 4.09
CA TRP A 271 -6.60 9.79 4.93
C TRP A 271 -6.04 9.14 6.19
N TRP A 272 -4.91 8.42 6.09
CA TRP A 272 -4.25 7.83 7.27
C TRP A 272 -3.78 8.90 8.25
N LYS A 273 -3.15 9.98 7.75
CA LYS A 273 -2.74 11.11 8.58
C LYS A 273 -3.93 11.83 9.22
N GLN A 274 -5.03 11.99 8.50
CA GLN A 274 -6.24 12.62 9.03
C GLN A 274 -6.82 11.81 10.19
N ARG A 275 -6.90 10.48 10.03
CA ARG A 275 -7.46 9.55 11.01
C ARG A 275 -6.72 9.51 12.34
N GLU A 276 -5.44 9.86 12.37
CA GLU A 276 -4.67 9.94 13.63
C GLU A 276 -5.24 10.94 14.64
N ASN A 277 -6.01 11.92 14.16
CA ASN A 277 -6.65 12.93 15.03
C ASN A 277 -8.06 12.53 15.47
N PHE A 278 -8.55 11.34 15.10
CA PHE A 278 -9.91 10.93 15.45
C PHE A 278 -9.94 10.38 16.87
N THR A 279 -10.92 10.84 17.66
CA THR A 279 -11.14 10.36 19.03
C THR A 279 -12.62 10.04 19.25
N LEU A 280 -12.89 9.20 20.23
CA LEU A 280 -14.24 8.91 20.72
C LEU A 280 -14.28 9.34 22.18
N ASP A 281 -15.11 10.34 22.48
CA ASP A 281 -15.37 10.73 23.87
C ASP A 281 -16.55 9.88 24.36
N ILE A 282 -16.37 9.19 25.48
CA ILE A 282 -17.29 8.15 25.98
C ILE A 282 -17.55 8.37 27.46
N ASP A 283 -18.64 9.07 27.75
CA ASP A 283 -19.07 9.40 29.11
C ASP A 283 -20.13 8.43 29.61
N ALA A 284 -19.89 7.80 30.75
CA ALA A 284 -20.87 6.91 31.36
C ALA A 284 -21.96 7.74 32.08
N SER A 285 -23.21 7.57 31.66
CA SER A 285 -24.36 8.22 32.30
C SER A 285 -25.04 7.33 33.35
N GLY A 286 -24.53 6.12 33.57
CA GLY A 286 -25.10 5.09 34.46
C GLY A 286 -26.01 4.10 33.73
N ASN A 287 -26.38 3.00 34.40
CA ASN A 287 -27.32 1.98 33.88
C ASN A 287 -26.99 1.44 32.48
N ASN A 288 -25.71 1.14 32.18
CA ASN A 288 -25.28 0.63 30.87
C ASN A 288 -25.55 1.59 29.70
N VAL A 289 -25.63 2.90 30.00
CA VAL A 289 -25.81 3.98 29.02
C VAL A 289 -24.55 4.84 28.95
N TYR A 290 -24.13 5.13 27.72
CA TYR A 290 -22.96 5.94 27.40
C TYR A 290 -23.35 7.07 26.45
N GLN A 291 -22.93 8.29 26.76
CA GLN A 291 -22.99 9.41 25.84
C GLN A 291 -21.71 9.40 25.00
N ILE A 292 -21.86 9.40 23.68
CA ILE A 292 -20.75 9.29 22.73
C ILE A 292 -20.67 10.57 21.90
N HIS A 293 -19.47 11.13 21.80
CA HIS A 293 -19.12 12.13 20.80
C HIS A 293 -17.97 11.62 19.92
N ALA A 294 -18.23 11.50 18.62
CA ALA A 294 -17.26 11.04 17.63
C ALA A 294 -16.55 12.23 16.96
N ASN A 295 -15.41 12.64 17.53
CA ASN A 295 -14.54 13.67 16.96
C ASN A 295 -13.83 13.13 15.71
N CYS A 296 -14.41 13.35 14.54
CA CYS A 296 -13.87 12.84 13.28
C CYS A 296 -14.35 13.67 12.08
N SER A 297 -13.76 13.42 10.91
CA SER A 297 -14.23 14.04 9.66
C SER A 297 -15.56 13.43 9.19
N GLU A 298 -16.30 14.15 8.34
CA GLU A 298 -17.54 13.65 7.72
C GLU A 298 -17.39 12.31 6.97
N ARG A 299 -16.22 12.06 6.39
CA ARG A 299 -15.93 10.82 5.67
C ARG A 299 -15.68 9.62 6.59
N ALA A 300 -15.55 9.82 7.89
CA ALA A 300 -15.27 8.76 8.85
C ALA A 300 -16.49 7.88 9.05
N THR A 301 -16.25 6.57 9.04
CA THR A 301 -17.28 5.57 9.30
C THR A 301 -17.20 5.14 10.76
N VAL A 302 -18.25 5.42 11.52
CA VAL A 302 -18.40 4.96 12.91
C VAL A 302 -19.14 3.64 12.88
N LEU A 303 -18.55 2.62 13.50
CA LEU A 303 -19.09 1.27 13.53
C LEU A 303 -19.39 0.84 14.95
N LEU A 304 -20.54 0.22 15.13
CA LEU A 304 -20.96 -0.40 16.38
C LEU A 304 -21.24 -1.88 16.16
N ARG A 305 -20.88 -2.71 17.13
CA ARG A 305 -21.29 -4.11 17.22
C ARG A 305 -21.81 -4.41 18.62
N HIS A 306 -22.86 -5.24 18.72
CA HIS A 306 -23.46 -5.72 19.97
C HIS A 306 -23.91 -4.62 20.96
N GLY A 307 -24.47 -3.52 20.46
CA GLY A 307 -25.08 -2.44 21.27
C GLY A 307 -26.29 -1.82 20.56
N ARG A 308 -26.97 -0.85 21.20
CA ARG A 308 -28.09 -0.11 20.59
C ARG A 308 -27.87 1.39 20.71
N VAL A 309 -28.21 2.14 19.67
CA VAL A 309 -28.10 3.60 19.67
C VAL A 309 -29.45 4.26 19.44
N ASN A 310 -29.59 5.50 19.91
CA ASN A 310 -30.79 6.32 19.73
C ASN A 310 -30.86 7.08 18.39
N VAL A 311 -29.96 6.77 17.45
CA VAL A 311 -29.85 7.40 16.13
C VAL A 311 -29.98 6.35 15.02
N ALA A 312 -30.12 6.80 13.77
CA ALA A 312 -30.21 5.89 12.64
C ALA A 312 -28.92 5.05 12.47
N THR A 313 -29.12 3.76 12.21
CA THR A 313 -28.05 2.82 11.83
C THR A 313 -28.37 2.15 10.50
N ALA A 314 -27.35 1.57 9.87
CA ALA A 314 -27.53 0.64 8.76
C ALA A 314 -26.65 -0.60 8.93
N PRO A 315 -27.17 -1.81 8.64
CA PRO A 315 -26.37 -3.03 8.67
C PRO A 315 -25.12 -2.92 7.80
N TRP A 316 -24.02 -3.45 8.31
CA TRP A 316 -22.72 -3.41 7.65
C TRP A 316 -22.03 -4.78 7.77
N PHE A 317 -20.79 -4.90 7.28
CA PHE A 317 -20.10 -6.19 7.21
C PHE A 317 -19.79 -6.76 8.61
N HIS A 318 -19.71 -8.09 8.74
CA HIS A 318 -19.31 -8.80 9.97
C HIS A 318 -20.14 -8.46 11.23
N GLY A 319 -21.43 -8.19 11.04
CA GLY A 319 -22.36 -7.92 12.14
C GLY A 319 -22.21 -6.54 12.77
N TYR A 320 -21.38 -5.68 12.19
CA TYR A 320 -21.36 -4.26 12.55
C TYR A 320 -22.54 -3.54 11.93
N GLU A 321 -22.87 -2.41 12.53
CA GLU A 321 -23.77 -1.40 11.98
C GLU A 321 -23.00 -0.08 11.83
N THR A 322 -23.31 0.67 10.78
CA THR A 322 -22.83 2.04 10.61
C THR A 322 -23.72 2.99 11.39
N VAL A 323 -23.13 3.88 12.19
CA VAL A 323 -23.85 4.90 12.97
C VAL A 323 -23.85 6.23 12.20
N MET A 324 -25.03 6.81 11.93
CA MET A 324 -25.19 7.96 11.02
C MET A 324 -25.02 9.34 11.70
N ALA A 325 -24.76 9.38 13.00
CA ALA A 325 -24.57 10.61 13.78
C ALA A 325 -23.22 10.60 14.50
N ARG A 326 -22.73 11.80 14.85
CA ARG A 326 -21.50 11.97 15.65
C ARG A 326 -21.78 12.06 17.15
N ASP A 327 -22.95 12.58 17.50
CA ASP A 327 -23.47 12.63 18.86
C ASP A 327 -24.61 11.63 19.00
N PHE A 328 -24.48 10.69 19.93
CA PHE A 328 -25.51 9.70 20.18
C PHE A 328 -25.40 9.09 21.58
N ILE A 329 -26.49 8.45 22.00
CA ILE A 329 -26.59 7.67 23.22
C ILE A 329 -26.47 6.20 22.83
N LEU A 330 -25.58 5.48 23.50
CA LEU A 330 -25.32 4.06 23.32
C LEU A 330 -25.74 3.29 24.58
N GLU A 331 -26.68 2.37 24.41
CA GLU A 331 -26.99 1.33 25.40
C GLU A 331 -26.13 0.09 25.12
N SER A 332 -25.29 -0.28 26.07
CA SER A 332 -24.36 -1.40 25.95
C SER A 332 -24.16 -2.09 27.29
N PRO A 333 -24.27 -3.44 27.36
CA PRO A 333 -24.17 -4.18 28.64
C PRO A 333 -22.80 -4.07 29.32
N ALA A 334 -21.78 -3.64 28.58
CA ALA A 334 -20.44 -3.36 29.07
C ALA A 334 -19.85 -2.15 28.34
N ARG A 335 -18.74 -1.61 28.84
CA ARG A 335 -18.09 -0.46 28.20
C ARG A 335 -17.67 -0.84 26.77
N PRO A 336 -18.05 -0.06 25.74
CA PRO A 336 -17.90 -0.44 24.32
C PRO A 336 -16.48 -0.13 23.77
N VAL A 337 -15.47 -0.27 24.62
CA VAL A 337 -14.06 0.03 24.34
C VAL A 337 -13.22 -1.18 24.69
N ILE A 338 -12.01 -1.26 24.12
CA ILE A 338 -11.06 -2.31 24.47
C ILE A 338 -10.29 -1.85 25.71
N GLY A 339 -10.50 -2.54 26.83
CA GLY A 339 -9.65 -2.40 28.00
C GLY A 339 -8.32 -3.11 27.78
N VAL A 340 -7.21 -2.49 28.17
CA VAL A 340 -5.89 -3.10 28.13
C VAL A 340 -5.18 -2.95 29.48
N GLY A 341 -4.33 -3.92 29.83
CA GLY A 341 -3.56 -3.89 31.07
C GLY A 341 -2.65 -2.65 31.17
N PRO A 342 -2.36 -2.12 32.38
CA PRO A 342 -1.53 -0.93 32.54
C PRO A 342 -0.12 -1.06 31.92
N ASP A 343 0.43 -2.28 31.97
CA ASP A 343 1.72 -2.71 31.43
C ASP A 343 1.72 -2.98 29.91
N SER A 344 0.58 -2.85 29.24
CA SER A 344 0.47 -3.02 27.79
C SER A 344 1.46 -2.11 27.04
N SER A 345 2.16 -2.70 26.07
CA SER A 345 3.19 -2.00 25.32
C SER A 345 2.58 -0.86 24.48
N PRO A 346 3.31 0.25 24.28
CA PRO A 346 2.85 1.33 23.39
C PRO A 346 2.57 0.86 21.96
N VAL A 347 3.29 -0.16 21.50
CA VAL A 347 3.11 -0.76 20.16
C VAL A 347 1.75 -1.45 20.05
N ALA A 348 1.33 -2.21 21.06
CA ALA A 348 0.02 -2.86 21.08
C ALA A 348 -1.13 -1.84 21.06
N VAL A 349 -1.03 -0.81 21.90
CA VAL A 349 -2.03 0.26 21.96
C VAL A 349 -2.12 1.00 20.63
N LYS A 350 -0.98 1.37 20.04
CA LYS A 350 -0.94 2.04 18.73
C LYS A 350 -1.52 1.17 17.63
N PHE A 351 -1.27 -0.15 17.65
CA PHE A 351 -1.88 -1.09 16.71
C PHE A 351 -3.42 -1.10 16.82
N LEU A 352 -3.97 -1.29 18.03
CA LEU A 352 -5.41 -1.29 18.27
C LEU A 352 -6.08 0.04 17.84
N GLN A 353 -5.43 1.17 18.14
CA GLN A 353 -5.87 2.49 17.71
C GLN A 353 -5.79 2.66 16.18
N SER A 354 -4.75 2.12 15.53
CA SER A 354 -4.62 2.15 14.06
C SER A 354 -5.69 1.33 13.35
N GLU A 355 -6.19 0.28 14.02
CA GLU A 355 -7.37 -0.48 13.61
C GLU A 355 -8.67 0.30 13.88
N GLY A 356 -8.62 1.42 14.60
CA GLY A 356 -9.72 2.35 14.84
C GLY A 356 -10.50 2.08 16.11
N TYR A 357 -10.07 1.17 16.97
CA TYR A 357 -10.73 0.90 18.25
C TYR A 357 -10.46 2.01 19.28
N ALA A 358 -11.46 2.31 20.11
CA ALA A 358 -11.23 3.01 21.37
C ALA A 358 -10.52 2.07 22.36
N VAL A 359 -9.45 2.56 22.98
CA VAL A 359 -8.58 1.78 23.86
C VAL A 359 -8.36 2.53 25.17
N GLU A 360 -8.57 1.86 26.30
CA GLU A 360 -8.39 2.43 27.63
C GLU A 360 -7.47 1.54 28.48
N LYS A 361 -6.47 2.15 29.14
CA LYS A 361 -5.63 1.45 30.11
C LYS A 361 -6.35 1.40 31.46
N SER A 362 -6.48 0.21 32.05
CA SER A 362 -7.16 0.04 33.34
C SER A 362 -6.71 -1.23 34.05
N ASP A 363 -6.81 -1.24 35.37
CA ASP A 363 -6.66 -2.41 36.24
C ASP A 363 -8.01 -3.09 36.58
N GLN A 364 -9.13 -2.51 36.16
CA GLN A 364 -10.50 -2.98 36.43
C GLN A 364 -11.07 -3.73 35.22
N ALA A 365 -10.59 -4.95 34.99
CA ALA A 365 -10.97 -5.76 33.83
C ALA A 365 -12.49 -6.01 33.72
N GLU A 366 -13.18 -6.09 34.85
CA GLU A 366 -14.62 -6.33 34.97
C GLU A 366 -15.51 -5.24 34.36
N ASN A 367 -14.96 -4.05 34.13
CA ASN A 367 -15.71 -2.92 33.55
C ASN A 367 -15.82 -2.99 32.02
N TYR A 368 -15.04 -3.87 31.37
CA TYR A 368 -14.92 -3.93 29.92
C TYR A 368 -15.53 -5.21 29.38
N GLY A 369 -16.26 -5.10 28.27
CA GLY A 369 -16.76 -6.29 27.55
C GLY A 369 -15.60 -7.09 26.91
N LEU A 370 -14.48 -6.42 26.65
CA LEU A 370 -13.26 -7.01 26.14
C LEU A 370 -12.05 -6.38 26.83
N PHE A 371 -11.31 -7.20 27.58
CA PHE A 371 -10.08 -6.80 28.25
C PHE A 371 -8.90 -7.65 27.77
N LEU A 372 -7.77 -7.02 27.46
CA LEU A 372 -6.54 -7.66 27.00
C LEU A 372 -5.41 -7.44 28.01
N SER A 373 -5.08 -8.48 28.78
CA SER A 373 -4.01 -8.43 29.79
C SER A 373 -2.61 -8.70 29.23
N ASP A 374 -2.50 -9.51 28.18
CA ASP A 374 -1.23 -10.10 27.77
C ASP A 374 -0.61 -9.34 26.58
N LEU A 375 -0.35 -8.03 26.76
CA LEU A 375 0.16 -7.14 25.70
C LEU A 375 1.52 -6.51 26.01
N ALA A 376 2.17 -6.88 27.12
CA ALA A 376 3.45 -6.32 27.53
C ALA A 376 4.58 -6.64 26.52
N GLU A 377 4.61 -7.87 25.99
CA GLU A 377 5.62 -8.33 25.02
C GLU A 377 5.11 -8.31 23.56
N PHE A 378 4.03 -7.58 23.28
CA PHE A 378 3.39 -7.58 21.96
C PHE A 378 4.37 -7.19 20.83
N GLN A 379 4.43 -8.04 19.81
CA GLN A 379 5.24 -7.86 18.62
C GLN A 379 4.36 -7.77 17.38
N GLU A 380 4.98 -7.37 16.28
CA GLU A 380 4.34 -7.26 14.98
C GLU A 380 3.68 -8.56 14.50
N ALA A 381 4.26 -9.72 14.83
CA ALA A 381 3.71 -11.03 14.47
C ALA A 381 2.35 -11.32 15.16
N ASP A 382 2.04 -10.60 16.25
CA ASP A 382 0.82 -10.76 17.03
C ASP A 382 -0.35 -9.92 16.48
N GLU A 383 -0.07 -8.95 15.60
CA GLU A 383 -1.08 -8.03 15.05
C GLU A 383 -2.22 -8.78 14.35
N LYS A 384 -1.88 -9.68 13.44
CA LYS A 384 -2.87 -10.42 12.65
C LYS A 384 -3.69 -11.40 13.52
N PRO A 385 -3.08 -12.26 14.36
CA PRO A 385 -3.82 -13.08 15.31
C PRO A 385 -4.74 -12.26 16.23
N LEU A 386 -4.26 -11.12 16.72
CA LEU A 386 -5.06 -10.25 17.59
C LEU A 386 -6.26 -9.66 16.83
N ALA A 387 -6.06 -9.08 15.64
CA ALA A 387 -7.17 -8.56 14.82
C ALA A 387 -8.23 -9.64 14.56
N GLU A 388 -7.83 -10.86 14.22
CA GLU A 388 -8.77 -11.97 14.02
C GLU A 388 -9.51 -12.39 15.29
N LYS A 389 -8.85 -12.32 16.46
CA LYS A 389 -9.49 -12.56 17.76
C LYS A 389 -10.52 -11.47 18.07
N LEU A 390 -10.20 -10.20 17.81
CA LEU A 390 -11.13 -9.07 18.02
C LEU A 390 -12.36 -9.20 17.13
N GLU A 391 -12.18 -9.54 15.85
CA GLU A 391 -13.30 -9.70 14.92
C GLU A 391 -14.25 -10.85 15.29
N LYS A 392 -13.76 -11.88 16.00
CA LYS A 392 -14.58 -13.00 16.52
C LYS A 392 -15.19 -12.74 17.89
N SER A 393 -14.84 -11.65 18.56
CA SER A 393 -15.34 -11.32 19.89
C SER A 393 -16.84 -10.97 19.88
N GLY A 394 -17.61 -11.53 20.81
CA GLY A 394 -19.01 -11.17 21.05
C GLY A 394 -19.19 -9.91 21.90
N ALA A 395 -18.10 -9.23 22.27
CA ALA A 395 -18.15 -8.01 23.09
C ALA A 395 -18.75 -6.82 22.32
N PRO A 396 -19.41 -5.88 23.02
CA PRO A 396 -19.77 -4.60 22.43
C PRO A 396 -18.52 -3.83 22.02
N LEU A 397 -18.45 -3.39 20.76
CA LEU A 397 -17.31 -2.68 20.22
C LEU A 397 -17.76 -1.47 19.42
N LEU A 398 -17.22 -0.31 19.79
CA LEU A 398 -17.31 0.94 19.04
C LEU A 398 -15.94 1.25 18.43
N ARG A 399 -15.91 1.55 17.13
CA ARG A 399 -14.66 1.88 16.41
C ARG A 399 -14.89 2.83 15.24
N TYR A 400 -13.82 3.47 14.81
CA TYR A 400 -13.73 3.98 13.44
C TYR A 400 -13.32 2.86 12.48
N TRP A 401 -13.93 2.83 11.30
CA TRP A 401 -13.43 1.96 10.24
C TRP A 401 -12.17 2.52 9.58
N ARG A 402 -11.39 1.63 8.95
CA ARG A 402 -10.11 1.95 8.32
C ARG A 402 -10.24 2.89 7.13
N TRP A 403 -11.31 2.74 6.34
CA TRP A 403 -11.50 3.43 5.06
C TRP A 403 -12.64 4.45 5.12
N PRO A 404 -12.59 5.52 4.31
CA PRO A 404 -13.62 6.55 4.31
C PRO A 404 -14.91 6.07 3.63
N ASP A 405 -15.98 6.85 3.78
CA ASP A 405 -17.22 6.75 3.01
C ASP A 405 -17.84 5.34 3.03
N GLN A 406 -17.75 4.67 4.18
CA GLN A 406 -18.26 3.32 4.45
C GLN A 406 -17.67 2.23 3.55
N ALA A 407 -16.54 2.52 2.87
CA ALA A 407 -15.85 1.54 2.06
C ALA A 407 -15.32 0.40 2.93
N ARG A 408 -15.51 -0.85 2.48
CA ARG A 408 -15.01 -2.02 3.22
C ARG A 408 -13.49 -2.14 3.09
N SER A 409 -12.95 -1.85 1.92
CA SER A 409 -11.55 -2.07 1.53
C SER A 409 -11.10 -0.94 0.61
N ALA A 410 -9.81 -0.88 0.28
CA ALA A 410 -9.27 0.09 -0.66
C ALA A 410 -8.42 -0.57 -1.75
N LEU A 411 -8.34 0.12 -2.89
CA LEU A 411 -7.54 -0.27 -4.05
C LEU A 411 -6.76 0.95 -4.55
N SER A 412 -5.47 0.79 -4.80
CA SER A 412 -4.66 1.80 -5.49
C SER A 412 -4.00 1.20 -6.72
N VAL A 413 -4.09 1.91 -7.84
CA VAL A 413 -3.47 1.52 -9.10
C VAL A 413 -2.20 2.34 -9.27
N THR A 414 -1.07 1.68 -9.48
CA THR A 414 0.23 2.34 -9.51
C THR A 414 1.10 1.83 -10.65
N GLY A 415 2.15 2.57 -10.98
CA GLY A 415 3.15 2.12 -11.93
C GLY A 415 4.51 2.77 -11.75
N ASP A 416 5.56 2.03 -12.05
CA ASP A 416 6.93 2.50 -11.92
C ASP A 416 7.50 2.85 -13.30
N ILE A 417 8.13 4.03 -13.40
CA ILE A 417 8.75 4.56 -14.61
C ILE A 417 10.24 4.74 -14.34
N ASP A 418 11.02 3.74 -14.73
CA ASP A 418 12.47 3.79 -14.61
C ASP A 418 13.15 4.22 -15.91
N SER A 419 12.57 3.87 -17.07
CA SER A 419 13.11 4.15 -18.39
C SER A 419 11.98 4.54 -19.36
N ILE A 420 12.25 5.47 -20.29
CA ILE A 420 11.29 5.86 -21.35
C ILE A 420 11.82 5.41 -22.73
N THR A 421 13.14 5.46 -22.91
CA THR A 421 13.81 5.04 -24.15
C THR A 421 14.80 3.90 -23.91
N LEU A 422 15.24 3.26 -24.99
CA LEU A 422 16.32 2.27 -24.93
C LEU A 422 17.63 2.87 -24.40
N ILE A 423 17.88 4.15 -24.69
CA ILE A 423 19.03 4.88 -24.19
C ILE A 423 18.93 5.07 -22.68
N ASP A 424 17.75 5.41 -22.15
CA ASP A 424 17.54 5.51 -20.69
C ASP A 424 17.86 4.18 -20.00
N PHE A 425 17.36 3.08 -20.56
CA PHE A 425 17.61 1.74 -20.03
C PHE A 425 19.11 1.40 -20.02
N ALA A 426 19.85 1.76 -21.08
CA ALA A 426 21.29 1.57 -21.13
C ALA A 426 22.04 2.49 -20.14
N LEU A 427 21.66 3.77 -20.08
CA LEU A 427 22.25 4.76 -19.18
C LEU A 427 22.07 4.38 -17.72
N ARG A 428 20.95 3.74 -17.35
CA ARG A 428 20.71 3.21 -16.00
C ARG A 428 21.85 2.31 -15.49
N ILE A 429 22.45 1.50 -16.38
CA ILE A 429 23.60 0.63 -16.03
C ILE A 429 24.85 1.46 -15.74
N TRP A 430 25.08 2.48 -16.56
CA TRP A 430 26.21 3.39 -16.42
C TRP A 430 26.08 4.27 -15.16
N GLU A 431 24.89 4.82 -14.91
CA GLU A 431 24.57 5.63 -13.74
C GLU A 431 24.83 4.85 -12.45
N ASN A 432 24.30 3.63 -12.33
CA ASN A 432 24.58 2.78 -11.18
C ASN A 432 26.08 2.54 -11.01
N SER A 433 26.82 2.32 -12.10
CA SER A 433 28.28 2.09 -12.01
C SER A 433 29.05 3.35 -11.61
N LYS A 434 28.65 4.55 -12.06
CA LYS A 434 29.28 5.82 -11.68
C LYS A 434 29.00 6.21 -10.22
N TYR A 435 27.79 5.94 -9.73
CA TYR A 435 27.39 6.25 -8.36
C TYR A 435 27.98 5.28 -7.34
N HIS A 436 28.11 3.99 -7.68
CA HIS A 436 28.68 2.98 -6.77
C HIS A 436 30.19 2.81 -6.93
N GLY A 437 30.77 3.22 -8.06
CA GLY A 437 32.23 3.17 -8.32
C GLY A 437 33.02 4.34 -7.72
N ARG A 438 32.39 5.16 -6.87
CA ARG A 438 33.06 6.17 -6.03
C ARG A 438 33.39 5.66 -4.62
N PHE A 439 33.26 4.35 -4.40
CA PHE A 439 33.63 3.65 -3.16
C PHE A 439 34.49 2.43 -3.48
#